data_AF-A0A523S271-F1
#
_entry.id   AF-A0A523S271-F1
#
_cell.length_a   1.000
_cell.length_b   1.000
_cell.length_c   1.000
_cell.angle_alpha   90.00
_cell.angle_beta   90.00
_cell.angle_gamma   90.00
#
_symmetry.space_group_name_H-M   'P 1'
#
loop_
_entity.id
_entity.type
_entity.pdbx_description
1 polymer ?
#
loop_
_entity_poly.entity_id
_entity_poly.type
_entity_poly.pdbx_seq_one_letter_code
_entity_poly.pdbx_strand_id
1 'polypeptide(L)'
;ILAFNDAVRPSYENLKQFAIGVVQALPNTIENQAPIFMCFDADIGNSVGNVLKRETRVTNEILSIDELHVQEGDFLDIGKPIIEDVVVPVVIKTLVFDTK
;
A
#
# COMPACT_ATOMS: atom_id res chain seq x y z
N ILE A 1 2.27 7.48 -2.09
CA ILE A 1 1.97 6.11 -1.59
C ILE A 1 1.51 6.24 -0.15
N LEU A 2 0.52 5.44 0.27
CA LEU A 2 0.09 5.41 1.67
C LEU A 2 0.98 4.42 2.44
N ALA A 3 1.60 4.88 3.53
CA ALA A 3 2.44 4.06 4.39
C ALA A 3 1.70 3.77 5.70
N PHE A 4 1.73 2.51 6.12
CA PHE A 4 0.99 2.01 7.28
C PHE A 4 1.94 1.28 8.22
N ASN A 5 2.00 1.74 9.47
CA ASN A 5 2.79 1.12 10.53
C ASN A 5 1.85 0.51 11.57
N ASP A 6 2.00 -0.79 11.87
CA ASP A 6 1.15 -1.57 12.78
C ASP A 6 -0.37 -1.35 12.56
N ALA A 7 -0.78 -1.18 11.29
CA ALA A 7 -2.12 -0.68 10.99
C ALA A 7 -3.23 -1.74 11.09
N VAL A 8 -2.91 -3.02 10.89
CA VAL A 8 -3.90 -4.08 10.79
C VAL A 8 -3.46 -5.32 11.56
N ARG A 9 -4.25 -5.70 12.57
CA ARG A 9 -4.11 -7.00 13.22
C ARG A 9 -4.61 -8.11 12.28
N PRO A 10 -3.91 -9.24 12.14
CA PRO A 10 -4.23 -10.29 11.18
C PRO A 10 -5.50 -11.05 11.57
N SER A 11 -6.65 -10.49 11.21
CA SER A 11 -7.95 -11.14 11.22
C SER A 11 -8.75 -10.65 10.02
N TYR A 12 -9.65 -11.50 9.51
CA TYR A 12 -10.46 -11.15 8.36
C TYR A 12 -11.30 -9.89 8.59
N GLU A 13 -11.90 -9.77 9.78
CA GLU A 13 -12.75 -8.62 10.11
C GLU A 13 -11.93 -7.32 10.11
N ASN A 14 -10.73 -7.33 10.70
CA ASN A 14 -9.86 -6.14 10.71
C ASN A 14 -9.41 -5.77 9.29
N LEU A 15 -9.01 -6.76 8.47
CA LEU A 15 -8.64 -6.53 7.07
C LEU A 15 -9.80 -5.92 6.28
N LYS A 16 -11.03 -6.40 6.52
CA LYS A 16 -12.23 -5.90 5.88
C LYS A 16 -12.53 -4.45 6.28
N GLN A 17 -12.51 -4.15 7.58
CA GLN A 17 -12.72 -2.79 8.08
C GLN A 17 -11.67 -1.84 7.52
N PHE A 18 -10.40 -2.25 7.51
CA PHE A 18 -9.31 -1.49 6.91
C PHE A 18 -9.55 -1.21 5.42
N ALA A 19 -9.85 -2.25 4.64
CA ALA A 19 -10.12 -2.13 3.21
C ALA A 19 -11.26 -1.15 2.89
N ILE A 20 -12.38 -1.24 3.61
CA ILE A 20 -13.51 -0.34 3.44
C ILE A 20 -13.10 1.11 3.80
N GLY A 21 -12.37 1.28 4.89
CA GLY A 21 -11.88 2.59 5.33
C GLY A 21 -10.98 3.26 4.30
N VAL A 22 -10.03 2.53 3.71
CA VAL A 22 -9.13 3.05 2.66
C VAL A 22 -9.93 3.58 1.47
N VAL A 23 -10.89 2.81 0.96
CA VAL A 23 -11.68 3.21 -0.21
C VAL A 23 -12.56 4.42 0.09
N GLN A 24 -13.18 4.46 1.27
CA GLN A 24 -13.99 5.61 1.70
C GLN A 24 -13.16 6.88 1.89
N ALA A 25 -11.89 6.75 2.31
CA ALA A 25 -10.98 7.87 2.49
C ALA A 25 -10.40 8.43 1.18
N LEU A 26 -10.54 7.71 0.06
CA LEU A 26 -9.94 8.07 -1.23
C LEU A 26 -10.95 8.31 -2.36
N PRO A 27 -12.06 9.04 -2.16
CA PRO A 27 -13.15 9.14 -3.14
C PRO A 27 -12.67 9.63 -4.52
N ASN A 28 -11.78 10.63 -4.54
CA ASN A 28 -11.21 11.16 -5.78
C ASN A 28 -10.32 10.15 -6.51
N THR A 29 -9.56 9.32 -5.79
CA THR A 29 -8.73 8.27 -6.40
C THR A 29 -9.61 7.22 -7.07
N ILE A 30 -10.70 6.84 -6.41
CA ILE A 30 -11.66 5.87 -6.93
C ILE A 30 -12.37 6.42 -8.17
N GLU A 31 -12.91 7.63 -8.09
CA GLU A 31 -13.63 8.27 -9.18
C GLU A 31 -12.75 8.45 -10.42
N ASN A 32 -11.50 8.86 -10.23
CA ASN A 32 -10.55 9.06 -11.34
C ASN A 32 -9.88 7.77 -11.84
N GLN A 33 -10.27 6.60 -11.33
CA GLN A 33 -9.63 5.30 -11.66
C GLN A 33 -8.10 5.33 -11.49
N ALA A 34 -7.59 6.14 -10.55
CA ALA A 34 -6.18 6.24 -10.27
C ALA A 34 -5.70 5.04 -9.45
N PRO A 35 -4.44 4.58 -9.63
CA PRO A 35 -3.91 3.46 -8.87
C PRO A 35 -3.84 3.76 -7.37
N ILE A 36 -4.13 2.75 -6.55
CA ILE A 36 -3.97 2.79 -5.09
C ILE A 36 -2.62 2.16 -4.75
N PHE A 37 -1.71 2.98 -4.25
CA PHE A 37 -0.40 2.54 -3.78
C PHE A 37 -0.39 2.49 -2.25
N MET A 38 -0.04 1.33 -1.69
CA MET A 38 0.08 1.12 -0.25
C MET A 38 1.39 0.39 0.07
N CYS A 39 2.00 0.74 1.20
CA CYS A 39 3.06 -0.04 1.81
C CYS A 39 2.83 -0.27 3.30
N PHE A 40 3.30 -1.42 3.79
CA PHE A 40 3.10 -1.90 5.16
C PHE A 40 4.44 -2.31 5.76
N ASP A 41 4.60 -2.10 7.07
CA ASP A 41 5.71 -2.63 7.86
C ASP A 41 5.57 -4.13 8.16
N ALA A 42 4.35 -4.64 8.21
CA ALA A 42 4.03 -6.06 8.42
C ALA A 42 3.79 -6.85 7.13
N ASP A 43 3.99 -8.16 7.18
CA ASP A 43 3.65 -9.15 6.12
C ASP A 43 2.13 -9.34 5.97
N ILE A 44 1.47 -8.32 5.39
CA ILE A 44 0.02 -8.29 5.22
C ILE A 44 -0.44 -7.76 3.86
N GLY A 45 0.49 -7.33 3.00
CA GLY A 45 0.22 -6.60 1.77
C GLY A 45 -0.65 -7.39 0.80
N ASN A 46 -0.34 -8.68 0.62
CA ASN A 46 -1.16 -9.57 -0.21
C ASN A 46 -2.58 -9.77 0.37
N SER A 47 -2.71 -9.93 1.68
CA SER A 47 -4.01 -10.12 2.35
C SER A 47 -4.88 -8.87 2.22
N VAL A 48 -4.32 -7.69 2.48
CA VAL A 48 -5.00 -6.39 2.36
C VAL A 48 -5.45 -6.17 0.92
N GLY A 49 -4.55 -6.34 -0.06
CA GLY A 49 -4.88 -6.12 -1.48
C GLY A 49 -6.04 -7.01 -1.95
N ASN A 50 -6.03 -8.28 -1.57
CA ASN A 50 -7.11 -9.22 -1.92
C ASN A 50 -8.44 -8.90 -1.25
N VAL A 51 -8.43 -8.57 0.05
CA VAL A 51 -9.64 -8.18 0.78
C VAL A 51 -10.20 -6.86 0.23
N LEU A 52 -9.34 -5.91 -0.11
CA LEU A 52 -9.74 -4.64 -0.70
C LEU A 52 -10.47 -4.86 -2.03
N LYS A 53 -9.91 -5.63 -2.96
CA LYS A 53 -10.61 -5.97 -4.21
C LYS A 53 -11.93 -6.70 -3.97
N ARG A 54 -11.93 -7.72 -3.09
CA ARG A 54 -13.10 -8.58 -2.84
C ARG A 54 -14.27 -7.84 -2.20
N GLU A 55 -14.01 -7.08 -1.13
CA GLU A 55 -15.05 -6.50 -0.29
C GLU A 55 -15.56 -5.16 -0.80
N THR A 56 -14.74 -4.39 -1.52
CA THR A 56 -15.10 -3.04 -1.97
C THR A 56 -15.49 -2.98 -3.46
N ARG A 57 -15.13 -4.02 -4.24
CA ARG A 57 -15.38 -4.11 -5.69
C ARG A 57 -14.78 -2.95 -6.50
N VAL A 58 -13.78 -2.25 -5.96
CA VAL A 58 -13.04 -1.24 -6.73
C VAL A 58 -12.33 -1.89 -7.90
N THR A 59 -12.30 -1.18 -9.03
CA THR A 59 -11.64 -1.61 -10.27
C THR A 59 -10.28 -0.95 -10.46
N ASN A 60 -9.89 -0.04 -9.55
CA ASN A 60 -8.59 0.60 -9.54
C ASN A 60 -7.47 -0.43 -9.51
N GLU A 61 -6.37 -0.14 -10.21
CA GLU A 61 -5.11 -0.85 -10.03
C GLU A 61 -4.63 -0.69 -8.58
N ILE A 62 -4.14 -1.78 -7.99
CA ILE A 62 -3.70 -1.81 -6.60
C ILE A 62 -2.30 -2.39 -6.55
N LEU A 63 -1.39 -1.66 -5.92
CA LEU A 63 -0.07 -2.13 -5.55
C LEU A 63 0.07 -2.03 -4.04
N SER A 64 0.27 -3.18 -3.41
CA SER A 64 0.35 -3.36 -1.97
C SER A 64 1.65 -4.08 -1.67
N ILE A 65 2.60 -3.39 -1.04
CA ILE A 65 3.93 -3.92 -0.74
C ILE A 65 4.08 -4.01 0.78
N ASP A 66 4.57 -5.13 1.30
CA ASP A 66 4.76 -5.37 2.72
C ASP A 66 6.24 -5.41 3.12
N GLU A 67 6.47 -5.50 4.43
CA GLU A 67 7.79 -5.59 5.06
C GLU A 67 8.71 -4.38 4.77
N LEU A 68 8.13 -3.21 4.50
CA LEU A 68 8.85 -1.96 4.28
C LEU A 68 8.82 -1.06 5.51
N HIS A 69 10.00 -0.68 5.99
CA HIS A 69 10.16 0.32 7.05
C HIS A 69 10.49 1.67 6.40
N VAL A 70 9.52 2.57 6.36
CA VAL A 70 9.65 3.90 5.72
C VAL A 70 9.31 5.01 6.70
N GLN A 71 9.91 6.17 6.48
CA GLN A 71 9.66 7.39 7.22
C GLN A 71 9.02 8.45 6.33
N GLU A 72 8.40 9.45 6.95
CA GLU A 72 7.91 10.60 6.21
C GLU A 72 9.08 11.31 5.48
N GLY A 73 8.90 11.57 4.19
CA GLY A 73 9.93 12.15 3.34
C GLY A 73 10.82 11.14 2.61
N ASP A 74 10.69 9.84 2.89
CA ASP A 74 11.34 8.81 2.08
C ASP A 74 10.75 8.73 0.67
N PHE A 75 11.62 8.49 -0.30
CA PHE A 75 11.25 8.21 -1.68
C PHE A 75 11.35 6.71 -1.94
N LEU A 76 10.31 6.16 -2.56
CA LEU A 76 10.25 4.75 -2.96
C LEU A 76 10.37 4.65 -4.48
N ASP A 77 11.49 4.13 -4.96
CA ASP A 77 11.60 3.66 -6.34
C ASP A 77 11.07 2.23 -6.41
N ILE A 78 10.02 2.01 -7.17
CA ILE A 78 9.43 0.68 -7.39
C ILE A 78 9.73 0.28 -8.83
N GLY A 79 10.50 -0.80 -8.99
CA GLY A 79 10.80 -1.34 -10.31
C GLY A 79 9.68 -2.21 -10.88
N LYS A 80 9.92 -2.73 -12.09
CA LYS A 80 8.99 -3.70 -12.71
C LYS A 80 8.99 -5.02 -11.95
N PRO A 81 7.88 -5.77 -11.96
CA PRO A 81 7.84 -7.11 -11.40
C PRO A 81 8.90 -8.02 -12.03
N ILE A 82 9.47 -8.91 -11.21
CA ILE A 82 10.56 -9.82 -11.61
C ILE A 82 10.12 -11.30 -11.53
N ILE A 83 9.31 -11.66 -10.53
CA ILE A 83 8.87 -13.05 -10.30
C ILE A 83 7.35 -13.11 -10.41
N GLU A 84 6.86 -13.82 -11.44
CA GLU A 84 5.43 -14.14 -11.67
C GLU A 84 4.47 -12.95 -11.55
N ASP A 85 4.95 -11.73 -11.83
CA ASP A 85 4.21 -10.47 -11.60
C ASP A 85 3.82 -10.18 -10.13
N VAL A 86 4.36 -10.95 -9.17
CA VAL A 86 4.05 -10.81 -7.74
C VAL A 86 5.14 -10.05 -6.97
N VAL A 87 6.41 -10.20 -7.34
CA VAL A 87 7.54 -9.60 -6.61
C VAL A 87 8.12 -8.41 -7.37
N VAL A 88 8.23 -7.26 -6.71
CA VAL A 88 8.82 -6.02 -7.24
C VAL A 88 10.07 -5.62 -6.46
N PRO A 89 11.14 -5.14 -7.12
CA PRO A 89 12.29 -4.56 -6.43
C PRO A 89 11.93 -3.16 -5.94
N VAL A 90 12.29 -2.86 -4.69
CA VAL A 90 12.03 -1.56 -4.07
C VAL A 90 13.34 -0.97 -3.54
N VAL A 91 13.59 0.31 -3.84
CA VAL A 91 14.69 1.08 -3.26
C VAL A 91 14.11 2.22 -2.44
N ILE A 92 14.47 2.26 -1.16
CA ILE A 92 14.13 3.35 -0.24
C ILE A 92 15.26 4.38 -0.30
N LYS A 93 14.93 5.64 -0.57
CA LYS A 93 15.86 6.75 -0.57
C LYS A 93 15.41 7.78 0.46
N THR A 94 16.24 7.99 1.47
CA THR A 94 16.03 9.04 2.45
C THR A 94 16.72 10.31 1.99
N LEU A 95 15.97 11.41 1.82
CA LEU A 95 16.56 12.71 1.58
C LEU A 95 17.04 13.30 2.90
N VAL A 96 18.34 13.54 3.01
CA VAL A 96 18.94 14.24 4.14
C VAL A 96 19.09 15.71 3.75
N PHE A 97 18.39 16.59 4.47
CA PHE A 97 18.51 18.03 4.31
C PHE A 97 19.39 18.58 5.42
N ASP A 98 20.42 19.34 5.04
CA ASP A 98 21.29 20.02 6.00
C ASP A 98 20.62 21.31 6.46
N THR A 99 20.26 21.40 7.73
CA THR A 99 19.77 22.64 8.34
C THR A 99 20.98 23.51 8.69
N LYS A 100 21.24 24.52 7.87
CA LYS A 100 22.13 25.63 8.27
C LYS A 100 21.61 26.36 9.50
#